data_AF-A0A6G5QL56-F1
#
_entry.id   AF-A0A6G5QL56-F1
#
_cell.length_a   1.000
_cell.length_b   1.000
_cell.length_c   1.000
_cell.angle_alpha   90.00
_cell.angle_beta   90.00
_cell.angle_gamma   90.00
#
_symmetry.space_group_name_H-M   'P 1'
#
loop_
_entity.id
_entity.type
_entity.pdbx_description
1 polymer ?
#
loop_
_entity_poly.entity_id
_entity_poly.type
_entity_poly.pdbx_seq_one_letter_code
_entity_poly.pdbx_strand_id
1 'polypeptide(L)'
;MQTAIKQNGKNKTLGFVLLGLCAFYFLCALGIFVLPFDVLARSSLARDFVEAMLKIYPAVERAFSHTDFTQKAAFYIAYMGIIKVVTLVGFVAACLLCGSKKHRARVMKQARKENPVVGFFLSFCGILWAGFLINRDFTGYHIGYRKPRNSPEYEWVLRSPGELFWQMTIDFIFLIIVAACIFYAALQIRLLFHKRKNA
;
A
#
# COMPACT_ATOMS: atom_id res chain seq x y z
N MET A 1 25.57 5.50 28.66
CA MET A 1 24.30 6.26 28.76
C MET A 1 23.89 6.94 27.45
N GLN A 2 24.80 7.68 26.78
CA GLN A 2 24.51 8.41 25.52
C GLN A 2 24.02 7.54 24.33
N THR A 3 24.51 6.30 24.19
CA THR A 3 24.11 5.39 23.11
C THR A 3 22.66 4.91 23.22
N ALA A 4 22.13 4.74 24.44
CA ALA A 4 20.73 4.37 24.66
C ALA A 4 19.77 5.52 24.35
N ILE A 5 20.14 6.76 24.71
CA ILE A 5 19.37 7.97 24.44
C ILE A 5 19.26 8.23 22.93
N LYS A 6 20.38 8.13 22.20
CA LYS A 6 20.42 8.31 20.73
C LYS A 6 19.63 7.23 19.98
N GLN A 7 19.55 6.02 20.54
CA GLN A 7 18.75 4.93 19.98
C GLN A 7 17.25 5.04 20.28
N ASN A 8 16.89 5.52 21.46
CA ASN A 8 15.50 5.82 21.82
C ASN A 8 14.95 6.94 20.92
N GLY A 9 15.78 7.95 20.62
CA GLY A 9 15.48 8.99 19.63
C GLY A 9 15.13 8.41 18.25
N LYS A 10 15.97 7.52 17.69
CA LYS A 10 15.69 6.92 16.37
C LYS A 10 14.43 6.06 16.31
N ASN A 11 14.12 5.30 17.35
CA ASN A 11 12.86 4.52 17.40
C ASN A 11 11.64 5.45 17.46
N LYS A 12 11.73 6.55 18.21
CA LYS A 12 10.68 7.59 18.23
C LYS A 12 10.53 8.24 16.85
N THR A 13 11.63 8.59 16.18
CA THR A 13 11.59 9.16 14.82
C THR A 13 10.92 8.21 13.82
N LEU A 14 11.25 6.92 13.83
CA LEU A 14 10.56 5.95 12.97
C LEU A 14 9.05 5.89 13.26
N GLY A 15 8.67 5.83 14.55
CA GLY A 15 7.27 5.84 14.94
C GLY A 15 6.52 7.09 14.47
N PHE A 16 7.13 8.27 14.61
CA PHE A 16 6.54 9.53 14.12
C PHE A 16 6.43 9.57 12.60
N VAL A 17 7.43 9.09 11.87
CA VAL A 17 7.39 9.05 10.39
C VAL A 17 6.29 8.11 9.91
N LEU A 18 6.18 6.91 10.49
CA LEU A 18 5.13 5.95 10.14
C LEU A 18 3.74 6.50 10.47
N LEU A 19 3.58 7.12 11.65
CA LEU A 19 2.33 7.77 12.03
C LEU A 19 1.96 8.92 11.07
N GLY A 20 2.95 9.71 10.66
CA GLY A 20 2.78 10.78 9.67
C GLY A 20 2.35 10.24 8.31
N LEU A 21 2.92 9.13 7.84
CA LEU A 21 2.51 8.47 6.60
C LEU A 21 1.08 7.91 6.69
N CYS A 22 0.69 7.34 7.83
CA CYS A 22 -0.69 6.93 8.07
C CYS A 22 -1.64 8.14 7.98
N ALA A 23 -1.35 9.21 8.72
CA ALA A 23 -2.17 10.41 8.74
C ALA A 23 -2.28 11.04 7.35
N PHE A 24 -1.17 11.10 6.60
CA PHE A 24 -1.15 11.57 5.22
C PHE A 24 -2.09 10.76 4.33
N TYR A 25 -2.02 9.42 4.36
CA TYR A 25 -2.89 8.57 3.56
C TYR A 25 -4.37 8.81 3.86
N PHE A 26 -4.75 8.90 5.14
CA PHE A 26 -6.13 9.13 5.54
C PHE A 26 -6.63 10.53 5.16
N LEU A 27 -5.79 11.56 5.30
CA LEU A 27 -6.12 12.90 4.83
C LEU A 27 -6.35 12.92 3.31
N CYS A 28 -5.51 12.22 2.55
CA CYS A 28 -5.71 12.04 1.11
C CYS A 28 -7.02 11.30 0.80
N ALA A 29 -7.34 10.24 1.54
CA ALA A 29 -8.55 9.47 1.36
C ALA A 29 -9.82 10.30 1.66
N LEU A 30 -9.78 11.20 2.64
CA LEU A 30 -10.89 12.12 2.92
C LEU A 30 -11.19 13.09 1.76
N GLY A 31 -10.26 13.24 0.81
CA GLY A 31 -10.44 14.05 -0.40
C GLY A 31 -11.68 13.68 -1.21
N ILE A 32 -12.16 12.43 -1.15
CA ILE A 32 -13.40 12.04 -1.83
C ILE A 32 -14.62 12.86 -1.38
N PHE A 33 -14.68 13.34 -0.15
CA PHE A 33 -15.82 14.12 0.34
C PHE A 33 -15.81 15.56 -0.15
N VAL A 34 -14.62 16.09 -0.45
CA VAL A 34 -14.43 17.46 -0.93
C VAL A 34 -14.57 17.57 -2.44
N LEU A 35 -14.23 16.51 -3.18
CA LEU A 35 -14.26 16.50 -4.64
C LEU A 35 -15.69 16.68 -5.19
N PRO A 36 -15.91 17.58 -6.17
CA PRO A 36 -17.20 17.73 -6.83
C PRO A 36 -17.50 16.50 -7.71
N PHE A 37 -18.78 16.22 -7.92
CA PHE A 37 -19.22 15.08 -8.74
C PHE A 37 -18.85 15.21 -10.22
N ASP A 38 -18.74 16.45 -10.70
CA ASP A 38 -18.46 16.85 -12.08
C ASP A 38 -17.01 17.36 -12.26
N VAL A 39 -16.07 16.83 -11.48
CA VAL A 39 -14.65 17.26 -11.46
C VAL A 39 -13.98 17.23 -12.84
N LEU A 40 -14.31 16.25 -13.69
CA LEU A 40 -13.73 16.11 -15.04
C LEU A 40 -14.33 17.08 -16.05
N ALA A 41 -15.57 17.52 -15.82
CA ALA A 41 -16.19 18.58 -16.60
C ALA A 41 -15.58 19.95 -16.27
N ARG A 42 -15.23 20.17 -15.00
CA ARG A 42 -14.69 21.46 -14.51
C ARG A 42 -13.20 21.67 -14.74
N SER A 43 -12.42 20.61 -14.92
CA SER A 43 -10.96 20.69 -15.04
C SER A 43 -10.43 19.85 -16.20
N SER A 44 -9.79 20.52 -17.16
CA SER A 44 -9.06 19.85 -18.24
C SER A 44 -7.90 19.01 -17.69
N LEU A 45 -7.17 19.52 -16.70
CA LEU A 45 -6.07 18.80 -16.07
C LEU A 45 -6.53 17.50 -15.39
N ALA A 46 -7.70 17.50 -14.73
CA ALA A 46 -8.24 16.28 -14.14
C ALA A 46 -8.62 15.24 -15.21
N ARG A 47 -9.09 15.70 -16.38
CA ARG A 47 -9.42 14.87 -17.52
C ARG A 47 -8.19 14.23 -18.14
N ASP A 48 -7.17 15.03 -18.45
CA ASP A 48 -5.91 14.56 -19.03
C ASP A 48 -5.22 13.57 -18.08
N PHE A 49 -5.27 13.85 -16.78
CA PHE A 49 -4.75 12.95 -15.74
C PHE A 49 -5.48 11.60 -15.74
N VAL A 50 -6.82 11.60 -15.75
CA VAL A 50 -7.60 10.36 -15.78
C VAL A 50 -7.38 9.60 -17.09
N GLU A 51 -7.26 10.29 -18.22
CA GLU A 51 -6.96 9.65 -19.50
C GLU A 51 -5.59 8.97 -19.50
N ALA A 52 -4.57 9.62 -18.91
CA ALA A 52 -3.27 9.00 -18.73
C ALA A 52 -3.36 7.77 -17.81
N MET A 53 -4.11 7.87 -16.72
CA MET A 53 -4.27 6.79 -15.76
C MET A 53 -5.11 5.63 -16.30
N LEU A 54 -6.04 5.86 -17.24
CA LEU A 54 -6.77 4.78 -17.93
C LEU A 54 -5.84 3.83 -18.69
N LYS A 55 -4.77 4.37 -19.30
CA LYS A 55 -3.79 3.58 -20.05
C LYS A 55 -2.88 2.73 -19.15
N ILE A 56 -2.75 3.11 -17.88
CA ILE A 56 -1.77 2.54 -16.95
C ILE A 56 -2.42 1.77 -15.82
N TYR A 57 -3.63 2.12 -15.39
CA TYR A 57 -4.30 1.59 -14.20
C TYR A 57 -5.72 1.14 -14.55
N PRO A 58 -5.92 -0.13 -14.96
CA PRO A 58 -7.21 -0.67 -15.40
C PRO A 58 -8.36 -0.51 -14.39
N ALA A 59 -8.02 -0.35 -13.11
CA ALA A 59 -8.98 -0.01 -12.06
C ALA A 59 -9.79 1.27 -12.34
N VAL A 60 -9.20 2.25 -13.04
CA VAL A 60 -9.88 3.50 -13.41
C VAL A 60 -10.99 3.25 -14.43
N GLU A 61 -10.73 2.39 -15.41
CA GLU A 61 -11.71 2.04 -16.44
C GLU A 61 -12.94 1.37 -15.83
N ARG A 62 -12.73 0.48 -14.87
CA ARG A 62 -13.83 -0.19 -14.15
C ARG A 62 -14.68 0.77 -13.32
N ALA A 63 -14.10 1.88 -12.85
CA ALA A 63 -14.85 2.91 -12.16
C ALA A 63 -15.85 3.60 -13.11
N PHE A 64 -15.50 3.77 -14.38
CA PHE A 64 -16.39 4.35 -15.39
C PHE A 64 -17.54 3.42 -15.77
N SER A 65 -17.30 2.10 -15.85
CA SER A 65 -18.31 1.16 -16.35
C SER A 65 -19.36 0.74 -15.32
N HIS A 66 -19.10 0.91 -14.02
CA HIS A 66 -19.94 0.31 -12.98
C HIS A 66 -20.40 1.24 -11.84
N THR A 67 -20.00 2.52 -11.80
CA THR A 67 -20.43 3.46 -10.73
C THR A 67 -21.42 4.50 -11.24
N ASP A 68 -22.35 4.92 -10.38
CA ASP A 68 -23.31 6.00 -10.71
C ASP A 68 -22.66 7.40 -10.67
N PHE A 69 -21.47 7.54 -10.08
CA PHE A 69 -20.71 8.79 -9.96
C PHE A 69 -19.35 8.73 -10.69
N THR A 70 -19.39 8.21 -11.93
CA THR A 70 -18.24 7.83 -12.77
C THR A 70 -17.07 8.81 -12.77
N GLN A 71 -17.31 10.11 -13.01
CA GLN A 71 -16.24 11.10 -13.12
C GLN A 71 -15.44 11.25 -11.81
N LYS A 72 -16.15 11.37 -10.69
CA LYS A 72 -15.57 11.52 -9.36
C LYS A 72 -14.89 10.22 -8.91
N ALA A 73 -15.50 9.07 -9.17
CA ALA A 73 -14.95 7.77 -8.83
C ALA A 73 -13.63 7.51 -9.60
N ALA A 74 -13.63 7.74 -10.91
CA ALA A 74 -12.46 7.53 -11.76
C ALA A 74 -11.29 8.43 -11.35
N PHE A 75 -11.54 9.73 -11.16
CA PHE A 75 -10.52 10.66 -10.69
C PHE A 75 -9.96 10.26 -9.32
N TYR A 76 -10.83 9.91 -8.38
CA TYR A 76 -10.41 9.54 -7.03
C TYR A 76 -9.64 8.21 -6.99
N ILE A 77 -10.04 7.20 -7.77
CA ILE A 77 -9.32 5.93 -7.88
C ILE A 77 -7.93 6.15 -8.51
N ALA A 78 -7.85 6.97 -9.57
CA ALA A 78 -6.58 7.34 -10.19
C ALA A 78 -5.66 8.08 -9.19
N TYR A 79 -6.20 9.07 -8.48
CA TYR A 79 -5.49 9.83 -7.45
C TYR A 79 -5.00 8.92 -6.31
N MET A 80 -5.89 8.10 -5.74
CA MET A 80 -5.53 7.18 -4.66
C MET A 80 -4.54 6.12 -5.10
N GLY A 81 -4.57 5.69 -6.37
CA GLY A 81 -3.55 4.81 -6.95
C GLY A 81 -2.13 5.38 -6.78
N ILE A 82 -1.94 6.67 -7.07
CA ILE A 82 -0.64 7.34 -6.86
C ILE A 82 -0.30 7.45 -5.38
N ILE A 83 -1.26 7.87 -4.55
CA ILE A 83 -1.05 7.98 -3.10
C ILE A 83 -0.65 6.64 -2.49
N LYS A 84 -1.24 5.52 -2.94
CA LYS A 84 -0.85 4.16 -2.53
C LYS A 84 0.61 3.88 -2.86
N VAL A 85 1.07 4.18 -4.09
CA VAL A 85 2.47 3.98 -4.48
C VAL A 85 3.41 4.82 -3.63
N VAL A 86 3.12 6.12 -3.48
CA VAL A 86 3.95 7.05 -2.67
C VAL A 86 4.01 6.58 -1.22
N THR A 87 2.87 6.18 -0.66
CA THR A 87 2.77 5.68 0.72
C THR A 87 3.56 4.38 0.89
N LEU A 88 3.43 3.43 -0.04
CA LEU A 88 4.18 2.17 -0.02
C LEU A 88 5.71 2.40 -0.03
N VAL A 89 6.18 3.24 -0.96
CA VAL A 89 7.60 3.62 -1.05
C VAL A 89 8.04 4.32 0.25
N GLY A 90 7.24 5.24 0.76
CA GLY A 90 7.48 5.93 2.03
C GLY A 90 7.61 4.97 3.22
N PHE A 91 6.73 3.98 3.33
CA PHE A 91 6.78 2.95 4.39
C PHE A 91 8.03 2.10 4.30
N VAL A 92 8.36 1.59 3.11
CA VAL A 92 9.55 0.77 2.89
C VAL A 92 10.82 1.58 3.18
N ALA A 93 10.90 2.81 2.67
CA ALA A 93 12.02 3.71 2.92
C ALA A 93 12.17 4.08 4.40
N ALA A 94 11.07 4.40 5.10
CA ALA A 94 11.08 4.69 6.53
C ALA A 94 11.62 3.49 7.32
N CYS A 95 11.13 2.28 7.03
CA CYS A 95 11.60 1.06 7.69
C CYS A 95 13.10 0.78 7.42
N LEU A 96 13.59 1.06 6.20
CA LEU A 96 15.00 0.84 5.83
C LEU A 96 15.95 1.90 6.40
N LEU A 97 15.56 3.18 6.37
CA LEU A 97 16.41 4.34 6.66
C LEU A 97 16.28 4.83 8.12
N CYS A 98 15.06 4.87 8.66
CA CYS A 98 14.78 5.38 10.00
C CYS A 98 14.87 4.29 11.09
N GLY A 99 15.00 3.01 10.70
CA GLY A 99 15.19 1.90 11.63
C GLY A 99 16.42 2.07 12.53
N SER A 100 16.23 2.00 13.86
CA SER A 100 17.34 2.00 14.81
C SER A 100 18.25 0.79 14.59
N LYS A 101 19.57 0.99 14.74
CA LYS A 101 20.57 -0.10 14.66
C LYS A 101 20.21 -1.27 15.60
N LYS A 102 19.60 -1.01 16.76
CA LYS A 102 19.18 -2.04 17.72
C LYS A 102 17.90 -2.77 17.30
N HIS A 103 16.95 -2.08 16.67
CA HIS A 103 15.78 -2.73 16.08
C HIS A 103 16.23 -3.63 14.93
N ARG A 104 17.05 -3.11 14.02
CA ARG A 104 17.58 -3.89 12.90
C ARG A 104 18.44 -5.06 13.36
N ALA A 105 19.28 -4.88 14.39
CA ALA A 105 20.05 -5.97 14.98
C ALA A 105 19.16 -7.02 15.66
N ARG A 106 18.06 -6.61 16.31
CA ARG A 106 17.07 -7.56 16.88
C ARG A 106 16.37 -8.37 15.80
N VAL A 107 15.84 -7.70 14.77
CA VAL A 107 15.18 -8.37 13.64
C VAL A 107 16.18 -9.26 12.88
N MET A 108 17.42 -8.82 12.67
CA MET A 108 18.46 -9.66 12.08
C MET A 108 18.86 -10.85 12.98
N LYS A 109 18.87 -10.69 14.32
CA LYS A 109 19.14 -11.79 15.25
C LYS A 109 18.00 -12.81 15.23
N GLN A 110 16.76 -12.34 15.16
CA GLN A 110 15.57 -13.19 14.98
C GLN A 110 15.66 -13.97 13.66
N ALA A 111 15.87 -13.28 12.55
CA ALA A 111 15.97 -13.88 11.23
C ALA A 111 17.20 -14.80 11.05
N ARG A 112 18.27 -14.61 11.84
CA ARG A 112 19.43 -15.53 11.88
C ARG A 112 19.16 -16.79 12.71
N LYS A 113 18.28 -16.72 13.71
CA LYS A 113 17.82 -17.88 14.49
C LYS A 113 16.83 -18.74 13.71
N GLU A 114 16.09 -18.14 12.79
CA GLU A 114 15.23 -18.88 11.86
C GLU A 114 16.06 -19.79 10.95
N ASN A 115 15.51 -20.97 10.65
CA ASN A 115 16.12 -21.87 9.68
C ASN A 115 16.17 -21.15 8.32
N PRO A 116 17.36 -21.00 7.69
CA PRO A 116 17.51 -20.24 6.46
C PRO A 116 16.59 -20.71 5.33
N VAL A 117 16.26 -22.00 5.29
CA VAL A 117 15.33 -22.58 4.31
C VAL A 117 13.90 -22.09 4.56
N VAL A 118 13.47 -22.09 5.83
CA VAL A 118 12.13 -21.64 6.25
C VAL A 118 11.96 -20.14 6.04
N GLY A 119 12.97 -19.34 6.40
CA GLY A 119 12.96 -17.89 6.18
C GLY A 119 12.92 -17.50 4.70
N PHE A 120 13.64 -18.23 3.84
CA PHE A 120 13.58 -18.06 2.39
C PHE A 120 12.20 -18.42 1.83
N PHE A 121 11.63 -19.55 2.25
CA PHE A 121 10.29 -19.98 1.83
C PHE A 121 9.21 -18.96 2.24
N LEU A 122 9.22 -18.49 3.49
CA LEU A 122 8.33 -17.44 3.99
C LEU A 122 8.46 -16.14 3.20
N SER A 123 9.69 -15.72 2.88
CA SER A 123 9.94 -14.55 2.05
C SER A 123 9.37 -14.71 0.64
N PHE A 124 9.55 -15.89 0.04
CA PHE A 124 9.04 -16.19 -1.30
C PHE A 124 7.51 -16.17 -1.33
N CYS A 125 6.85 -16.87 -0.39
CA CYS A 125 5.40 -16.82 -0.22
C CYS A 125 4.90 -15.39 0.03
N GLY A 126 5.61 -14.61 0.84
CA GLY A 126 5.27 -13.21 1.12
C GLY A 126 5.32 -12.32 -0.13
N ILE A 127 6.34 -12.49 -0.99
CA ILE A 127 6.44 -11.75 -2.26
C ILE A 127 5.31 -12.15 -3.21
N LEU A 128 5.04 -13.45 -3.35
CA LEU A 128 3.93 -13.93 -4.20
C LEU A 128 2.59 -13.37 -3.73
N TRP A 129 2.35 -13.37 -2.42
CA TRP A 129 1.15 -12.80 -1.82
C TRP A 129 1.06 -11.29 -2.05
N ALA A 130 2.15 -10.56 -1.87
CA ALA A 130 2.21 -9.13 -2.14
C ALA A 130 1.93 -8.81 -3.62
N GLY A 131 2.52 -9.56 -4.55
CA GLY A 131 2.26 -9.44 -5.99
C GLY A 131 0.80 -9.72 -6.33
N PHE A 132 0.21 -10.75 -5.72
CA PHE A 132 -1.22 -11.05 -5.88
C PHE A 132 -2.12 -9.89 -5.39
N LEU A 133 -1.83 -9.31 -4.24
CA LEU A 133 -2.58 -8.16 -3.70
C LEU A 133 -2.46 -6.93 -4.60
N ILE A 134 -1.23 -6.61 -5.04
CA ILE A 134 -0.98 -5.49 -5.98
C ILE A 134 -1.73 -5.72 -7.29
N ASN A 135 -1.70 -6.93 -7.83
CA ASN A 135 -2.40 -7.24 -9.08
C ASN A 135 -3.93 -7.10 -8.94
N ARG A 136 -4.51 -7.52 -7.81
CA ARG A 136 -5.95 -7.37 -7.56
C ARG A 136 -6.38 -5.91 -7.40
N ASP A 137 -5.54 -5.09 -6.79
CA ASP A 137 -5.74 -3.64 -6.71
C ASP A 137 -5.63 -3.00 -8.10
N PHE A 138 -4.56 -3.31 -8.83
CA PHE A 138 -4.27 -2.79 -10.17
C PHE A 138 -5.34 -3.08 -11.21
N THR A 139 -5.84 -4.32 -11.21
CA THR A 139 -6.94 -4.74 -12.08
C THR A 139 -8.30 -4.20 -11.63
N GLY A 140 -8.40 -3.60 -10.45
CA GLY A 140 -9.67 -3.08 -9.91
C GLY A 140 -10.66 -4.15 -9.47
N TYR A 141 -10.29 -5.44 -9.48
CA TYR A 141 -11.14 -6.52 -8.97
C TYR A 141 -11.45 -6.37 -7.48
N HIS A 142 -10.54 -5.75 -6.73
CA HIS A 142 -10.73 -5.57 -5.29
C HIS A 142 -11.54 -4.33 -4.91
N ILE A 143 -11.67 -3.36 -5.83
CA ILE A 143 -12.14 -2.00 -5.52
C ILE A 143 -13.68 -1.92 -5.48
N GLY A 144 -14.41 -2.74 -6.24
CA GLY A 144 -15.87 -2.67 -6.24
C GLY A 144 -16.62 -4.00 -6.25
N TYR A 145 -15.95 -5.10 -6.54
CA TYR A 145 -16.61 -6.41 -6.59
C TYR A 145 -16.59 -7.09 -5.23
N ARG A 146 -17.77 -7.30 -4.64
CA ARG A 146 -17.95 -8.20 -3.49
C ARG A 146 -18.86 -9.33 -3.90
N LYS A 147 -18.51 -10.53 -3.44
CA LYS A 147 -19.41 -11.68 -3.51
C LYS A 147 -20.50 -11.50 -2.45
N PRO A 148 -21.77 -11.30 -2.83
CA PRO A 148 -22.86 -11.25 -1.86
C PRO A 148 -23.01 -12.61 -1.18
N ARG A 149 -23.51 -12.62 0.05
CA ARG A 149 -23.72 -13.87 0.81
C ARG A 149 -24.66 -14.85 0.11
N ASN A 150 -25.56 -14.33 -0.72
CA ASN A 150 -26.66 -15.07 -1.33
C ASN A 150 -26.60 -15.13 -2.87
N SER A 151 -25.51 -14.67 -3.50
CA SER A 151 -25.38 -14.67 -4.96
C SER A 151 -24.05 -15.33 -5.38
N PRO A 152 -24.07 -16.16 -6.45
CA PRO A 152 -22.87 -16.82 -6.94
C PRO A 152 -21.93 -15.88 -7.70
N GLU A 153 -22.45 -14.73 -8.16
CA GLU A 153 -21.73 -13.75 -8.97
C GLU A 153 -21.13 -12.64 -8.12
N TYR A 154 -20.03 -12.07 -8.59
CA TYR A 154 -19.45 -10.89 -7.96
C TYR A 154 -20.28 -9.67 -8.38
N GLU A 155 -20.86 -8.98 -7.40
CA GLU A 155 -21.64 -7.77 -7.66
C GLU A 155 -20.81 -6.53 -7.38
N TRP A 156 -21.06 -5.48 -8.15
CA TRP A 156 -20.49 -4.17 -7.90
C TRP A 156 -21.23 -3.48 -6.76
N VAL A 157 -20.50 -3.17 -5.68
CA VAL A 157 -21.08 -2.68 -4.41
C VAL A 157 -20.79 -1.20 -4.16
N LEU A 158 -19.95 -0.54 -4.98
CA LEU A 158 -19.66 0.89 -4.82
C LEU A 158 -20.80 1.74 -5.39
N ARG A 159 -21.77 2.10 -4.55
CA ARG A 159 -22.90 2.98 -4.87
C ARG A 159 -22.76 4.38 -4.29
N SER A 160 -21.88 4.56 -3.31
CA SER A 160 -21.67 5.85 -2.66
C SER A 160 -20.19 6.22 -2.47
N PRO A 161 -19.87 7.53 -2.40
CA PRO A 161 -18.53 8.01 -2.02
C PRO A 161 -18.04 7.47 -0.67
N GLY A 162 -18.96 7.22 0.28
CA GLY A 162 -18.64 6.66 1.59
C GLY A 162 -18.16 5.21 1.53
N GLU A 163 -18.76 4.38 0.68
CA GLU A 163 -18.30 3.01 0.45
C GLU A 163 -16.92 2.99 -0.22
N LEU A 164 -16.67 3.93 -1.15
CA LEU A 164 -15.37 4.09 -1.78
C LEU A 164 -14.30 4.53 -0.77
N PHE A 165 -14.64 5.41 0.16
CA PHE A 165 -13.75 5.76 1.28
C PHE A 165 -13.43 4.55 2.17
N TRP A 166 -14.45 3.75 2.52
CA TRP A 166 -14.25 2.55 3.32
C TRP A 166 -13.37 1.52 2.62
N GLN A 167 -13.56 1.35 1.31
CA GLN A 167 -12.70 0.52 0.48
C GLN A 167 -11.24 0.99 0.52
N MET A 168 -10.98 2.29 0.39
CA MET A 168 -9.61 2.82 0.48
C MET A 168 -8.97 2.60 1.84
N THR A 169 -9.77 2.52 2.91
CA THR A 169 -9.30 2.17 4.25
C THR A 169 -8.90 0.70 4.35
N ILE A 170 -9.64 -0.20 3.70
CA ILE A 170 -9.27 -1.61 3.60
C ILE A 170 -7.98 -1.76 2.76
N ASP A 171 -7.88 -1.04 1.65
CA ASP A 171 -6.70 -1.06 0.78
C ASP A 171 -5.45 -0.59 1.52
N PHE A 172 -5.58 0.33 2.49
CA PHE A 172 -4.49 0.75 3.35
C PHE A 172 -3.92 -0.40 4.21
N ILE A 173 -4.80 -1.26 4.74
CA ILE A 173 -4.37 -2.44 5.51
C ILE A 173 -3.58 -3.39 4.60
N PHE A 174 -4.06 -3.63 3.38
CA PHE A 174 -3.32 -4.43 2.40
C PHE A 174 -1.97 -3.81 2.04
N LEU A 175 -1.92 -2.48 1.90
CA LEU A 175 -0.68 -1.75 1.64
C LEU A 175 0.35 -1.95 2.77
N ILE A 176 -0.07 -1.91 4.03
CA ILE A 176 0.80 -2.19 5.18
C ILE A 176 1.34 -3.62 5.12
N ILE A 177 0.48 -4.60 4.80
CA ILE A 177 0.89 -6.01 4.65
C ILE A 177 1.93 -6.15 3.54
N VAL A 178 1.69 -5.54 2.38
CA VAL A 178 2.62 -5.52 1.23
C VAL A 178 3.96 -4.89 1.65
N ALA A 179 3.93 -3.75 2.33
CA ALA A 179 5.14 -3.09 2.82
C ALA A 179 5.94 -4.00 3.77
N ALA A 180 5.26 -4.71 4.68
CA ALA A 180 5.89 -5.67 5.59
C ALA A 180 6.51 -6.86 4.85
N CYS A 181 5.81 -7.42 3.86
CA CYS A 181 6.33 -8.51 3.01
C CYS A 181 7.60 -8.08 2.26
N ILE A 182 7.58 -6.90 1.62
CA ILE A 182 8.75 -6.34 0.92
C ILE A 182 9.92 -6.11 1.88
N PHE A 183 9.66 -5.54 3.05
CA PHE A 183 10.68 -5.29 4.05
C PHE A 183 11.31 -6.60 4.57
N TYR A 184 10.50 -7.61 4.86
CA TYR A 184 10.99 -8.92 5.31
C TYR A 184 11.83 -9.60 4.23
N ALA A 185 11.39 -9.56 2.97
CA ALA A 185 12.14 -10.12 1.86
C ALA A 185 13.49 -9.42 1.66
N ALA A 186 13.51 -8.08 1.70
CA ALA A 186 14.75 -7.31 1.62
C ALA A 186 15.74 -7.67 2.74
N LEU A 187 15.23 -7.96 3.94
CA LEU A 187 16.04 -8.42 5.07
C LEU A 187 16.65 -9.81 4.81
N GLN A 188 15.85 -10.77 4.34
CA GLN A 188 16.31 -12.13 4.05
C GLN A 188 17.37 -12.14 2.94
N ILE A 189 17.15 -11.40 1.86
CA ILE A 189 18.13 -11.22 0.77
C ILE A 189 19.45 -10.69 1.33
N ARG A 190 19.40 -9.65 2.17
CA ARG A 190 20.59 -9.07 2.80
C ARG A 190 21.34 -10.08 3.68
N LEU A 191 20.63 -10.94 4.40
CA LEU A 191 21.23 -11.99 5.24
C LEU A 191 21.94 -13.06 4.42
N LEU A 192 21.35 -13.48 3.29
CA LEU A 192 21.97 -14.41 2.35
C LEU A 192 23.28 -13.86 1.79
N PHE A 193 23.29 -12.61 1.32
CA PHE A 193 24.50 -11.97 0.80
C PHE A 193 25.59 -11.79 1.87
N HIS A 194 25.22 -11.45 3.11
CA HIS A 194 26.20 -11.31 4.19
C HIS A 194 26.82 -12.65 4.62
N LYS A 195 26.07 -13.76 4.58
CA LYS A 195 26.66 -15.09 4.84
C LYS A 195 27.68 -15.46 3.76
N ARG A 196 27.38 -15.17 2.49
CA ARG A 196 28.25 -15.50 1.34
C ARG A 196 29.57 -14.72 1.30
N LYS A 197 29.61 -13.51 1.88
CA LYS A 197 30.83 -12.68 1.98
C LYS A 197 31.78 -13.12 3.10
N ASN A 198 31.31 -13.93 4.04
CA ASN A 198 32.05 -14.37 5.22
C ASN A 198 32.42 -15.86 5.19
N ALA A 199 32.15 -16.55 4.07
CA ALA A 199 32.53 -17.93 3.77
C ALA A 199 33.64 -17.91 2.73
#